data_AF-A0A497T4U3-F1
#
_entry.id   AF-A0A497T4U3-F1
#
_cell.length_a   1.000
_cell.length_b   1.000
_cell.length_c   1.000
_cell.angle_alpha   90.00
_cell.angle_beta   90.00
_cell.angle_gamma   90.00
#
_symmetry.space_group_name_H-M   'P 1'
#
loop_
_entity.id
_entity.type
_entity.pdbx_description
1 polymer ?
#
loop_
_entity_poly.entity_id
_entity_poly.type
_entity_poly.pdbx_seq_one_letter_code
_entity_poly.pdbx_strand_id
1 'polypeptide(L)' 'MIKIIRKYDHSFEQNYINKETKERKNTKVKVVFLKDIPEILSPSGRVYSFKKGEETELEPDFTKILYEAGFCKIIL' A
#
# COMPACT_ATOMS: atom_id res chain seq x y z
N MET A 1 -12.80 0.14 -32.85
CA MET A 1 -13.03 -0.13 -31.41
C MET A 1 -11.91 -1.07 -30.93
N ILE A 2 -11.29 -0.72 -29.81
CA ILE A 2 -9.88 -0.94 -29.45
C ILE A 2 -9.53 -2.43 -29.20
N LYS A 3 -8.51 -2.95 -29.92
CA LYS A 3 -7.87 -4.29 -29.73
C LYS A 3 -6.59 -4.20 -28.87
N ILE A 4 -6.63 -3.62 -27.68
CA ILE A 4 -5.39 -3.36 -26.88
C ILE A 4 -5.55 -3.71 -25.39
N ILE A 5 -6.33 -4.73 -25.02
CA ILE A 5 -6.43 -5.12 -23.59
C ILE A 5 -6.38 -6.65 -23.43
N ARG A 6 -5.33 -7.29 -23.95
CA ARG A 6 -5.22 -8.77 -23.83
C ARG A 6 -3.80 -9.32 -23.71
N LYS A 7 -2.84 -8.52 -23.24
CA LYS A 7 -1.43 -8.95 -23.13
C LYS A 7 -0.69 -8.52 -21.85
N TYR A 8 -1.38 -8.03 -20.82
CA TYR A 8 -0.71 -7.54 -19.60
C TYR A 8 -1.05 -8.29 -18.31
N ASP A 9 -1.71 -9.45 -18.38
CA ASP A 9 -2.28 -10.07 -17.17
C ASP A 9 -1.54 -11.30 -16.62
N HIS A 10 -0.81 -12.06 -17.44
CA HIS A 10 -0.51 -13.44 -17.02
C HIS A 10 0.86 -13.69 -16.35
N SER A 11 1.80 -12.73 -16.37
CA SER A 11 3.15 -12.92 -15.78
C SER A 11 3.33 -12.28 -14.41
N PHE A 12 2.37 -11.47 -13.94
CA PHE A 12 2.43 -10.82 -12.63
C PHE A 12 1.85 -11.71 -11.52
N GLU A 13 0.72 -12.38 -11.77
CA GLU A 13 0.05 -13.24 -10.79
C GLU A 13 0.95 -14.37 -10.27
N GLN A 14 1.72 -15.03 -11.15
CA GLN A 14 2.51 -16.21 -10.75
C GLN A 14 3.74 -15.89 -9.88
N ASN A 15 4.32 -14.69 -9.99
CA ASN A 15 5.46 -14.31 -9.14
C ASN A 15 5.04 -13.72 -7.79
N TYR A 16 3.81 -13.20 -7.68
CA TYR A 16 3.30 -12.65 -6.43
C TYR A 16 2.91 -13.77 -5.44
N ILE A 17 2.23 -14.80 -5.94
CA ILE A 17 1.70 -15.91 -5.11
C ILE A 17 2.83 -16.74 -4.47
N ASN A 18 3.96 -16.93 -5.14
CA ASN A 18 5.05 -17.79 -4.65
C ASN A 18 5.94 -17.15 -3.55
N LYS A 19 5.82 -15.84 -3.30
CA LYS A 19 6.47 -15.18 -2.15
C LYS A 19 5.57 -15.06 -0.91
N GLU A 20 4.25 -15.24 -1.05
CA GLU A 20 3.28 -15.01 0.03
C GLU A 20 3.34 -16.03 1.18
N THR A 21 4.00 -17.18 1.02
CA THR A 21 3.89 -18.27 1.99
C THR A 21 5.02 -18.36 3.04
N LYS A 22 6.07 -17.51 2.99
CA LYS A 22 7.20 -17.61 3.94
C LYS A 22 7.60 -16.37 4.73
N GLU A 23 7.10 -15.17 4.42
CA GLU A 23 7.51 -13.91 5.07
C GLU A 23 6.34 -13.08 5.65
N ARG A 24 5.29 -13.71 6.17
CA ARG A 24 4.31 -13.04 7.06
C ARG A 24 4.92 -12.72 8.44
N LYS A 25 6.13 -12.14 8.49
CA LYS A 25 6.76 -11.60 9.70
C LYS A 25 6.75 -10.08 9.62
N ASN A 26 5.59 -9.52 9.96
CA ASN A 26 5.48 -8.27 10.74
C ASN A 26 6.41 -7.12 10.28
N THR A 27 6.52 -6.89 8.98
CA THR A 27 7.36 -5.82 8.43
C THR A 27 6.47 -4.59 8.30
N LYS A 28 6.24 -3.91 9.43
CA LYS A 28 5.62 -2.59 9.38
C LYS A 28 6.55 -1.64 8.63
N VAL A 29 5.97 -0.81 7.78
CA VAL A 29 6.71 0.15 6.97
C VAL A 29 6.52 1.52 7.60
N LYS A 30 7.62 2.19 7.89
CA LYS A 30 7.57 3.56 8.41
C LYS A 30 7.35 4.53 7.24
N VAL A 31 6.38 5.41 7.40
CA VAL A 31 5.95 6.36 6.38
C VAL A 31 5.81 7.74 6.97
N VAL A 32 6.00 8.76 6.14
CA VAL A 32 5.69 10.16 6.43
C VAL A 32 4.58 10.63 5.51
N PHE A 33 3.55 11.26 6.07
CA PHE A 33 2.44 11.77 5.30
C PHE A 33 2.77 13.11 4.65
N LEU A 34 2.43 13.26 3.37
CA LEU A 34 2.68 14.50 2.62
C LEU A 34 1.49 15.47 2.66
N LYS A 35 0.32 14.98 3.05
CA LYS A 35 -0.95 15.70 3.10
C LYS A 35 -1.72 15.27 4.35
N ASP A 36 -2.61 16.14 4.81
CA ASP A 36 -3.59 15.77 5.83
C ASP A 36 -4.59 14.78 5.23
N ILE A 37 -4.79 13.68 5.94
CA ILE A 37 -5.74 12.63 5.60
C ILE A 37 -6.81 12.65 6.69
N PRO A 38 -8.10 12.85 6.33
CA PRO A 38 -9.20 12.71 7.27
C PRO A 38 -9.29 11.25 7.76
N GLU A 39 -10.31 10.96 8.56
CA GLU A 39 -10.57 9.59 8.98
C GLU A 39 -10.80 8.66 7.78
N ILE A 40 -9.88 7.73 7.56
CA ILE A 40 -9.95 6.70 6.52
C ILE A 40 -10.02 5.31 7.14
N LEU A 41 -10.82 4.46 6.52
CA LEU A 41 -10.95 3.06 6.92
C LEU A 41 -9.83 2.24 6.29
N SER A 42 -9.04 1.55 7.11
CA SER A 42 -8.03 0.61 6.63
C SER A 42 -8.70 -0.68 6.13
N PRO A 43 -7.99 -1.47 5.30
CA PRO A 43 -8.43 -2.82 4.90
C PRO A 43 -8.73 -3.74 6.09
N SER A 44 -8.07 -3.50 7.22
CA SER A 44 -8.26 -4.22 8.49
C SER A 44 -9.49 -3.75 9.29
N GLY A 45 -10.29 -2.83 8.74
CA GLY A 45 -11.51 -2.29 9.37
C GLY A 45 -11.25 -1.26 10.48
N ARG A 46 -10.03 -0.73 10.59
CA ARG A 46 -9.67 0.29 11.59
C ARG A 46 -9.71 1.68 10.97
N VAL A 47 -10.21 2.65 11.73
CA VAL A 47 -10.22 4.05 11.31
C VAL A 47 -8.90 4.70 11.71
N TYR A 48 -8.28 5.41 10.77
CA TYR A 48 -7.06 6.17 11.00
C TYR A 48 -7.23 7.60 10.49
N SER A 49 -6.70 8.56 11.24
CA SER A 49 -6.56 9.95 10.83
C SER A 49 -5.09 10.33 10.87
N PHE A 50 -4.57 10.94 9.81
CA PHE A 50 -3.15 11.28 9.73
C PHE A 50 -2.95 12.72 9.34
N LYS A 51 -1.98 13.39 9.94
CA LYS A 51 -1.64 14.77 9.60
C LYS A 51 -0.46 14.86 8.64
N LYS A 52 -0.40 15.94 7.87
CA LYS A 52 0.77 16.22 7.05
C LYS A 52 2.03 16.31 7.92
N GLY A 53 3.07 15.58 7.52
CA GLY A 53 4.36 15.50 8.22
C GLY A 53 4.39 14.47 9.34
N GLU A 54 3.29 13.81 9.64
CA GLU A 54 3.24 12.77 10.67
C GLU A 54 3.96 11.51 10.19
N GLU A 55 4.80 10.96 11.07
CA GLU A 55 5.52 9.71 10.86
C GLU A 55 4.81 8.58 11.59
N THR A 56 4.50 7.49 10.89
CA THR A 56 3.84 6.32 11.50
C THR A 56 4.32 5.03 10.86
N GLU A 57 4.11 3.93 11.56
CA GLU A 57 4.33 2.58 11.05
C GLU A 57 3.00 1.96 10.61
N LEU A 58 2.91 1.58 9.33
CA LEU A 58 1.72 0.98 8.75
C LEU A 58 1.99 -0.39 8.17
N GLU A 59 0.91 -1.14 7.97
CA GLU A 59 0.95 -2.40 7.24
C GLU A 59 1.41 -2.13 5.80
N PRO A 60 2.23 -3.01 5.20
CA PRO A 60 2.79 -2.79 3.87
C PRO A 60 1.69 -2.69 2.80
N ASP A 61 0.62 -3.49 2.90
CA ASP A 61 -0.52 -3.42 1.98
C ASP A 61 -1.23 -2.05 2.04
N PHE A 62 -1.45 -1.53 3.24
CA PHE A 62 -2.10 -0.23 3.42
C PHE A 62 -1.17 0.93 2.99
N THR A 63 0.12 0.82 3.32
CA THR A 63 1.16 1.76 2.89
C THR A 63 1.23 1.84 1.38
N LYS A 64 1.19 0.70 0.68
CA LYS A 64 1.25 0.64 -0.78
C LYS A 64 0.12 1.45 -1.41
N ILE A 65 -1.11 1.28 -0.93
CA ILE A 65 -2.28 2.03 -1.39
C ILE A 65 -2.07 3.54 -1.20
N LEU A 66 -1.63 3.96 -0.01
CA LEU A 66 -1.41 5.37 0.32
C LEU A 66 -0.25 5.99 -0.47
N TYR A 67 0.80 5.21 -0.73
CA TYR A 67 1.95 5.60 -1.52
C TYR A 67 1.60 5.77 -3.00
N GLU A 68 0.90 4.79 -3.60
CA GLU A 68 0.46 4.85 -5.00
C GLU A 68 -0.51 6.01 -5.24
N ALA A 69 -1.35 6.33 -4.27
CA ALA A 69 -2.24 7.49 -4.31
C ALA A 69 -1.53 8.84 -4.01
N GLY A 70 -0.23 8.82 -3.66
CA GLY A 70 0.58 10.01 -3.42
C GLY A 70 0.28 10.74 -2.12
N PHE A 71 -0.23 10.02 -1.10
CA PHE A 71 -0.53 10.57 0.22
C PHE A 71 0.65 10.50 1.20
N CYS A 72 1.53 9.50 1.07
CA CYS A 72 2.69 9.32 1.95
C CYS A 72 3.96 8.96 1.18
N LYS A 73 5.11 9.10 1.84
CA LYS A 73 6.41 8.56 1.42
C LYS A 73 6.91 7.56 2.42
N ILE A 74 7.58 6.53 1.94
CA ILE A 74 8.27 5.55 2.79
C ILE A 74 9.56 6.20 3.28
N ILE A 75 9.81 6.13 4.58
CA ILE A 75 11.02 6.59 5.24
C ILE A 75 11.60 5.39 6.00
N LEU A 76 12.78 4.93 5.59
CA LEU A 76 13.46 3.74 6.14
C LEU A 76 13.81 3.93 7.62
#